data_AF-A0A959B140-F1
#
_entry.id   AF-A0A959B140-F1
#
_cell.length_a   1.000
_cell.length_b   1.000
_cell.length_c   1.000
_cell.angle_alpha   90.00
_cell.angle_beta   90.00
_cell.angle_gamma   90.00
#
_symmetry.space_group_name_H-M   'P 1'
#
loop_
_entity.id
_entity.type
_entity.pdbx_description
1 polymer ?
#
loop_
_entity_poly.entity_id
_entity_poly.type
_entity_poly.pdbx_seq_one_letter_code
_entity_poly.pdbx_strand_id
1 'polypeptide(L)'
;FEGRAYVGLVAGIGLLFLLGRWVYQRFRQPIVQAGGPFQSFLNKAFWASVVLLFFSFGYPFTIPGLEGWLDYAGPIRQFRSVGRFNWVFYYVINLIVFAELWQWVAKASWRYAIGGLALLLLYFEAYNFCIAPDLRLDEVLELQPGHRYTDIEGVNYRDFQAILTAPYFNIGSDNLWFHGEGDIVPRALTLSMQSGLPTTSAMLTRTSLSQTLKEAQLILEPYRLPLILSELPSKKPLLLIVSNYHFELQKDKYQHLLEGASLLYETESYRLFRLPLRSFRDRIAARIRDINYTILSDTLSLYPHGAFRSRDSLVDFYYNSLDSLQTEMAYHGGGGFQLPAAEKSVIFDGPLPRQQAGSYHTLSFWMYLQEDMAGRSFLEVEEYVPETGEGAGWQAHQIYYNLRVLDDNGWGLLEFRIIPNRADTHFRVKIHNPEMGQRPLFLDELLIRQEVSDVYRQGDGYVWKNNRWYPVL
;
A
#
# COMPACT_ATOMS: atom_id res chain seq x y z
N PHE A 1 0.96 -17.74 7.70
CA PHE A 1 0.71 -19.14 7.28
C PHE A 1 1.96 -19.83 6.72
N GLU A 2 2.84 -19.13 6.00
CA GLU A 2 3.99 -19.72 5.27
C GLU A 2 5.13 -20.32 6.12
N GLY A 3 5.13 -20.13 7.44
CA GLY A 3 6.18 -20.63 8.34
C GLY A 3 5.83 -21.91 9.13
N ARG A 4 4.63 -22.48 8.95
CA ARG A 4 4.22 -23.71 9.65
C ARG A 4 4.34 -24.90 8.71
N ALA A 5 5.23 -25.83 9.03
CA ALA A 5 5.34 -27.12 8.33
C ALA A 5 5.08 -28.27 9.30
N TYR A 6 4.00 -29.00 9.05
CA TYR A 6 3.74 -30.26 9.73
C TYR A 6 4.38 -31.39 8.94
N VAL A 7 5.27 -32.17 9.58
CA VAL A 7 6.03 -33.20 8.87
C VAL A 7 5.36 -34.57 8.76
N GLY A 8 4.20 -34.75 9.41
CA GLY A 8 3.55 -36.05 9.62
C GLY A 8 4.00 -36.70 10.93
N LEU A 9 3.09 -37.41 11.62
CA LEU A 9 3.42 -38.05 12.90
C LEU A 9 4.45 -39.17 12.73
N VAL A 10 4.35 -39.93 11.64
CA VAL A 10 5.32 -40.99 11.29
C VAL A 10 6.72 -40.40 11.16
N ALA A 11 6.87 -39.32 10.39
CA ALA A 11 8.15 -38.67 10.21
C ALA A 11 8.65 -37.96 11.48
N GLY A 12 7.74 -37.38 12.27
CA GLY A 12 8.09 -36.76 13.55
C GLY A 12 8.65 -37.77 14.55
N ILE A 13 7.95 -38.90 14.75
CA ILE A 13 8.42 -40.00 15.62
C ILE A 13 9.71 -40.60 15.05
N GLY A 14 9.76 -40.84 13.74
CA GLY A 14 10.93 -41.38 13.07
C GLY A 14 12.17 -40.47 13.22
N LEU A 15 12.01 -39.16 13.07
CA LEU A 15 13.08 -38.20 13.29
C LEU A 15 13.59 -38.21 14.73
N LEU A 16 12.68 -38.23 15.72
CA LEU A 16 13.07 -38.33 17.14
C LEU A 16 13.85 -39.62 17.43
N PHE A 17 13.44 -40.74 16.84
CA PHE A 17 14.16 -42.01 16.93
C PHE A 17 15.56 -41.92 16.29
N LEU A 18 15.68 -41.34 15.09
CA LEU A 18 16.96 -41.19 14.40
C LEU A 18 17.92 -40.30 15.19
N LEU A 19 17.43 -39.18 15.75
CA LEU A 19 18.21 -38.30 16.62
C LEU A 19 18.64 -39.00 17.91
N GLY A 20 17.72 -39.70 18.58
CA GLY A 20 18.01 -40.46 19.80
C GLY A 20 19.06 -41.55 19.57
N ARG A 21 18.96 -42.29 18.45
CA ARG A 21 19.96 -43.27 18.02
C ARG A 21 21.32 -42.62 17.76
N TRP A 22 21.34 -41.49 17.07
CA TRP A 22 22.57 -40.77 16.72
C TRP A 22 23.31 -40.25 17.97
N VAL A 23 22.56 -39.73 18.95
CA VAL A 23 23.09 -39.32 20.27
C VAL A 23 23.59 -40.53 21.07
N TYR A 24 22.82 -41.62 21.12
CA TYR A 24 23.22 -42.85 21.80
C TYR A 24 24.53 -43.43 21.24
N GLN A 25 24.72 -43.34 19.92
CA GLN A 25 25.94 -43.76 19.22
C GLN A 25 27.08 -42.74 19.33
N ARG A 26 26.93 -41.69 20.15
CA ARG A 26 27.91 -40.61 20.37
C ARG A 26 28.41 -39.97 19.07
N PHE A 27 27.51 -39.79 18.10
CA PHE A 27 27.81 -39.18 16.79
C PHE A 27 28.87 -39.93 15.95
N ARG A 28 29.19 -41.19 16.29
CA ARG A 28 30.22 -41.97 15.58
C ARG A 28 29.73 -42.54 14.23
N GLN A 29 28.42 -42.59 14.04
CA GLN A 29 27.78 -43.12 12.84
C GLN A 29 26.94 -42.03 12.18
N PRO A 30 26.69 -42.12 10.86
CA PRO A 30 25.78 -41.20 10.19
C PRO A 30 24.36 -41.33 10.75
N ILE A 31 23.63 -40.22 10.75
CA ILE A 31 22.24 -40.17 11.23
C ILE A 31 21.33 -41.06 10.38
N VAL A 32 21.59 -41.13 9.07
CA VAL A 32 20.96 -42.08 8.14
C VAL A 32 21.89 -43.27 7.87
N GLN A 33 21.42 -44.46 8.17
CA GLN A 33 22.06 -45.77 7.99
C GLN A 33 21.36 -46.61 6.91
N ALA A 34 20.13 -46.24 6.53
CA ALA A 34 19.38 -46.90 5.46
C ALA A 34 19.79 -46.48 4.04
N GLY A 35 19.35 -47.27 3.07
CA GLY A 35 19.52 -46.99 1.63
C GLY A 35 20.62 -47.81 0.93
N GLY A 36 21.37 -48.65 1.65
CA GLY A 36 22.42 -49.49 1.04
C GLY A 36 23.41 -48.65 0.20
N PRO A 37 23.51 -48.86 -1.12
CA PRO A 37 24.38 -48.05 -1.98
C PRO A 37 24.00 -46.55 -2.02
N PHE A 38 22.74 -46.20 -1.73
CA PHE A 38 22.24 -44.83 -1.70
C PHE A 38 22.35 -44.15 -0.33
N GLN A 39 22.91 -44.82 0.68
CA GLN A 39 23.00 -44.28 2.05
C GLN A 39 23.75 -42.93 2.09
N SER A 40 24.83 -42.80 1.34
CA SER A 40 25.58 -41.53 1.25
C SER A 40 24.73 -40.41 0.65
N PHE A 41 23.91 -40.72 -0.36
CA PHE A 41 22.99 -39.75 -0.96
C PHE A 41 21.90 -39.31 0.03
N LEU A 42 21.24 -40.25 0.70
CA LEU A 42 20.19 -39.94 1.68
C LEU A 42 20.73 -39.12 2.86
N ASN A 43 21.93 -39.42 3.34
CA ASN A 43 22.57 -38.65 4.41
C ASN A 43 22.93 -37.22 3.96
N LYS A 44 23.41 -37.04 2.72
CA LYS A 44 23.65 -35.70 2.14
C LYS A 44 22.34 -34.93 1.93
N ALA A 45 21.31 -35.60 1.43
CA ALA A 45 19.99 -35.02 1.24
C ALA A 45 19.38 -34.57 2.59
N PHE A 46 19.54 -35.36 3.65
CA PHE A 46 19.13 -34.99 5.00
C PHE A 46 19.74 -33.65 5.41
N TRP A 47 21.07 -33.53 5.38
CA TRP A 47 21.75 -32.30 5.79
C TRP A 47 21.43 -31.11 4.89
N ALA A 48 21.33 -31.31 3.57
CA ALA A 48 20.89 -30.26 2.66
C ALA A 48 19.47 -29.76 3.00
N SER A 49 18.56 -30.68 3.30
CA SER A 49 17.18 -30.34 3.70
C SER A 49 17.11 -29.65 5.06
N VAL A 50 18.00 -29.98 6.00
CA VAL A 50 18.14 -29.30 7.30
C VAL A 50 18.65 -27.87 7.10
N VAL A 51 19.63 -27.65 6.22
CA VAL A 51 20.09 -26.30 5.88
C VAL A 51 18.95 -25.47 5.28
N LEU A 52 18.18 -26.04 4.36
CA LEU A 52 17.00 -25.37 3.78
C LEU A 52 15.89 -25.12 4.81
N LEU A 53 15.73 -26.02 5.79
CA LEU A 53 14.81 -25.82 6.90
C LEU A 53 15.23 -24.62 7.76
N PHE A 54 16.51 -24.52 8.14
CA PHE A 54 17.01 -23.36 8.88
C PHE A 54 16.88 -22.07 8.06
N PHE A 55 17.17 -22.13 6.76
CA PHE A 55 16.94 -21.00 5.86
C PHE A 55 15.46 -20.60 5.81
N SER A 56 14.53 -21.57 5.86
CA SER A 56 13.08 -21.29 5.92
C SER A 56 12.63 -20.59 7.20
N PHE A 57 13.39 -20.73 8.29
CA PHE A 57 13.19 -19.98 9.54
C PHE A 57 13.82 -18.58 9.51
N GLY A 58 14.47 -18.21 8.39
CA GLY A 58 15.19 -16.96 8.24
C GLY A 58 16.56 -16.95 8.93
N TYR A 59 17.09 -18.10 9.37
CA TYR A 59 18.43 -18.15 9.95
C TYR A 59 19.51 -17.92 8.88
N PRO A 60 20.60 -17.20 9.21
CA PRO A 60 20.91 -16.57 10.50
C PRO A 60 20.33 -15.15 10.68
N PHE A 61 19.62 -14.60 9.69
CA PHE A 61 19.18 -13.20 9.65
C PHE A 61 18.19 -12.80 10.75
N THR A 62 17.55 -13.79 11.39
CA THR A 62 16.64 -13.59 12.53
C THR A 62 17.36 -13.63 13.89
N ILE A 63 18.67 -13.90 13.92
CA ILE A 63 19.46 -13.88 15.16
C ILE A 63 19.79 -12.43 15.51
N PRO A 64 19.49 -11.98 16.76
CA PRO A 64 19.86 -10.65 17.21
C PRO A 64 21.34 -10.33 16.97
N GLY A 65 21.63 -9.25 16.22
CA GLY A 65 22.97 -8.80 15.86
C GLY A 65 23.50 -9.31 14.51
N LEU A 66 22.78 -10.21 13.82
CA LEU A 66 23.14 -10.71 12.48
C LEU A 66 22.16 -10.24 11.40
N GLU A 67 21.22 -9.36 11.70
CA GLU A 67 20.21 -8.88 10.75
C GLU A 67 20.86 -8.19 9.55
N GLY A 68 21.94 -7.43 9.79
CA GLY A 68 22.68 -6.71 8.74
C GLY A 68 23.37 -7.63 7.72
N TRP A 69 23.49 -8.94 7.99
CA TRP A 69 24.01 -9.89 6.99
C TRP A 69 23.06 -10.03 5.80
N LEU A 70 21.77 -9.74 6.00
CA LEU A 70 20.78 -9.77 4.93
C LEU A 70 21.12 -8.77 3.83
N ASP A 71 21.77 -7.65 4.16
CA ASP A 71 22.16 -6.64 3.18
C ASP A 71 23.20 -7.15 2.18
N TYR A 72 24.00 -8.13 2.59
CA TYR A 72 25.02 -8.78 1.75
C TYR A 72 24.50 -10.05 1.05
N ALA A 73 23.27 -10.48 1.31
CA ALA A 73 22.72 -11.73 0.76
C ALA A 73 22.38 -11.64 -0.75
N GLY A 74 22.47 -10.45 -1.35
CA GLY A 74 22.33 -10.23 -2.78
C GLY A 74 20.99 -10.75 -3.32
N PRO A 75 20.98 -11.59 -4.38
CA PRO A 75 19.75 -12.10 -5.00
C PRO A 75 18.81 -12.87 -4.05
N ILE A 76 19.32 -13.40 -2.93
CA ILE A 76 18.52 -14.16 -1.96
C ILE A 76 17.41 -13.29 -1.35
N ARG A 77 17.61 -11.97 -1.25
CA ARG A 77 16.59 -11.01 -0.77
C ARG A 77 15.33 -10.97 -1.63
N GLN A 78 15.38 -11.47 -2.86
CA GLN A 78 14.23 -11.51 -3.78
C GLN A 78 13.18 -12.56 -3.38
N PHE A 79 13.53 -13.53 -2.54
CA PHE A 79 12.56 -14.51 -2.04
C PHE A 79 11.66 -13.88 -0.97
N ARG A 80 10.47 -13.43 -1.36
CA ARG A 80 9.45 -12.88 -0.43
C ARG A 80 8.95 -13.87 0.62
N SER A 81 9.05 -15.18 0.35
CA SER A 81 8.45 -16.24 1.16
C SER A 81 9.44 -17.37 1.47
N VAL A 82 10.52 -17.09 2.19
CA VAL A 82 11.55 -18.08 2.55
C VAL A 82 10.99 -19.27 3.35
N GLY A 83 9.88 -19.08 4.07
CA GLY A 83 9.18 -20.18 4.76
C GLY A 83 8.81 -21.33 3.82
N ARG A 84 8.58 -21.05 2.52
CA ARG A 84 8.25 -22.07 1.52
C ARG A 84 9.34 -23.10 1.30
N PHE A 85 10.60 -22.88 1.74
CA PHE A 85 11.68 -23.87 1.59
C PHE A 85 11.55 -25.06 2.56
N ASN A 86 10.66 -25.01 3.54
CA ASN A 86 10.43 -26.11 4.49
C ASN A 86 9.88 -27.41 3.83
N TRP A 87 9.24 -27.33 2.65
CA TRP A 87 8.71 -28.50 1.92
C TRP A 87 9.81 -29.51 1.57
N VAL A 88 11.03 -29.04 1.28
CA VAL A 88 12.14 -29.94 0.94
C VAL A 88 12.46 -30.85 2.12
N PHE A 89 12.47 -30.30 3.33
CA PHE A 89 12.64 -31.07 4.55
C PHE A 89 11.53 -32.10 4.73
N TYR A 90 10.25 -31.71 4.54
CA TYR A 90 9.11 -32.61 4.61
C TYR A 90 9.28 -33.88 3.75
N TYR A 91 9.63 -33.73 2.47
CA TYR A 91 9.77 -34.88 1.57
C TYR A 91 10.99 -35.74 1.92
N VAL A 92 12.13 -35.11 2.23
CA VAL A 92 13.37 -35.82 2.53
C VAL A 92 13.26 -36.62 3.82
N ILE A 93 12.71 -36.04 4.89
CA ILE A 93 12.59 -36.75 6.17
C ILE A 93 11.62 -37.92 6.10
N ASN A 94 10.49 -37.77 5.40
CA ASN A 94 9.56 -38.88 5.19
C ASN A 94 10.24 -40.02 4.43
N LEU A 95 10.93 -39.73 3.32
CA LEU A 95 11.65 -40.76 2.56
C LEU A 95 12.68 -41.51 3.42
N ILE A 96 13.46 -40.79 4.22
CA ILE A 96 14.48 -41.37 5.11
C ILE A 96 13.83 -42.25 6.17
N VAL A 97 12.78 -41.75 6.84
CA VAL A 97 12.08 -42.49 7.90
C VAL A 97 11.47 -43.78 7.36
N PHE A 98 10.85 -43.75 6.17
CA PHE A 98 10.33 -44.97 5.54
C PHE A 98 11.46 -45.94 5.14
N ALA A 99 12.60 -45.45 4.64
CA ALA A 99 13.74 -46.29 4.31
C ALA A 99 14.36 -46.96 5.55
N GLU A 100 14.52 -46.22 6.65
CA GLU A 100 15.01 -46.70 7.93
C GLU A 100 14.03 -47.69 8.57
N LEU A 101 12.74 -47.37 8.56
CA LEU A 101 11.68 -48.26 9.02
C LEU A 101 11.76 -49.58 8.27
N TRP A 102 11.80 -49.54 6.94
CA TRP A 102 11.86 -50.73 6.09
C TRP A 102 13.10 -51.58 6.37
N GLN A 103 14.29 -50.96 6.52
CA GLN A 103 15.51 -51.69 6.85
C GLN A 103 15.44 -52.34 8.23
N TRP A 104 14.88 -51.65 9.22
CA TRP A 104 14.74 -52.17 10.58
C TRP A 104 13.82 -53.39 10.62
N VAL A 105 12.73 -53.38 9.84
CA VAL A 105 11.73 -54.45 9.84
C VAL A 105 11.97 -55.48 8.74
N ALA A 106 13.00 -55.34 7.90
CA ALA A 106 13.21 -56.18 6.71
C ALA A 106 13.20 -57.69 6.98
N LYS A 107 13.70 -58.10 8.15
CA LYS A 107 13.78 -59.49 8.62
C LYS A 107 12.56 -59.95 9.44
N ALA A 108 11.65 -59.04 9.78
CA ALA A 108 10.47 -59.33 10.57
C ALA A 108 9.36 -59.92 9.69
N SER A 109 8.63 -60.92 10.20
CA SER A 109 7.48 -61.55 9.51
C SER A 109 6.34 -60.56 9.26
N TRP A 110 6.23 -59.49 10.05
CA TRP A 110 5.17 -58.48 10.04
C TRP A 110 5.56 -57.18 9.31
N ARG A 111 6.67 -57.19 8.55
CA ARG A 111 7.20 -56.00 7.86
C ARG A 111 6.20 -55.25 6.98
N TYR A 112 5.34 -55.97 6.26
CA TYR A 112 4.32 -55.38 5.41
C TYR A 112 3.19 -54.76 6.22
N ALA A 113 2.87 -55.32 7.39
CA ALA A 113 1.87 -54.76 8.30
C ALA A 113 2.36 -53.44 8.91
N ILE A 114 3.64 -53.36 9.33
CA ILE A 114 4.22 -52.11 9.86
C ILE A 114 4.29 -51.04 8.78
N GLY A 115 4.84 -51.38 7.62
CA GLY A 115 4.93 -50.44 6.49
C GLY A 115 3.55 -49.97 6.04
N GLY A 116 2.59 -50.88 5.96
CA GLY A 116 1.20 -50.58 5.66
C GLY A 116 0.57 -49.66 6.70
N LEU A 117 0.77 -49.92 7.99
CA LEU A 117 0.26 -49.06 9.08
C LEU A 117 0.86 -47.65 9.02
N ALA A 118 2.17 -47.53 8.79
CA ALA A 118 2.81 -46.23 8.63
C ALA A 118 2.27 -45.45 7.43
N LEU A 119 2.04 -46.12 6.29
CA LEU A 119 1.42 -45.50 5.12
C LEU A 119 -0.04 -45.12 5.37
N LEU A 120 -0.81 -45.98 6.05
CA LEU A 120 -2.20 -45.70 6.41
C LEU A 120 -2.31 -44.52 7.37
N LEU A 121 -1.38 -44.38 8.31
CA LEU A 121 -1.34 -43.25 9.24
C LEU A 121 -1.02 -41.96 8.48
N LEU A 122 -0.02 -41.96 7.60
CA LEU A 122 0.29 -40.80 6.75
C LEU A 122 -0.89 -40.44 5.83
N TYR A 123 -1.57 -41.44 5.25
CA TYR A 123 -2.76 -41.24 4.43
C TYR A 123 -3.92 -40.66 5.25
N PHE A 124 -4.16 -41.18 6.46
CA PHE A 124 -5.18 -40.68 7.36
C PHE A 124 -4.93 -39.21 7.72
N GLU A 125 -3.69 -38.84 8.02
CA GLU A 125 -3.31 -37.45 8.28
C GLU A 125 -3.54 -36.57 7.05
N ALA A 126 -3.04 -36.98 5.89
CA ALA A 126 -3.22 -36.25 4.63
C ALA A 126 -4.72 -36.06 4.31
N TYR A 127 -5.53 -37.11 4.48
CA TYR A 127 -6.97 -37.04 4.28
C TYR A 127 -7.62 -36.02 5.21
N ASN A 128 -7.35 -36.09 6.52
CA ASN A 128 -7.87 -35.13 7.48
C ASN A 128 -7.43 -33.70 7.17
N PHE A 129 -6.18 -33.47 6.79
CA PHE A 129 -5.70 -32.14 6.39
C PHE A 129 -6.34 -31.63 5.11
N CYS A 130 -6.75 -32.50 4.18
CA CYS A 130 -7.45 -32.11 2.96
C CYS A 130 -8.93 -31.77 3.21
N ILE A 131 -9.60 -32.42 4.18
CA ILE A 131 -11.03 -32.22 4.46
C ILE A 131 -11.32 -31.24 5.61
N ALA A 132 -10.35 -31.02 6.50
CA ALA A 132 -10.48 -30.13 7.64
C ALA A 132 -10.71 -28.66 7.24
N PRO A 133 -10.01 -28.09 6.24
CA PRO A 133 -10.36 -26.76 5.76
C PRO A 133 -11.66 -26.83 4.95
N ASP A 134 -12.60 -25.95 5.25
CA ASP A 134 -13.73 -25.70 4.34
C ASP A 134 -13.18 -25.01 3.09
N LEU A 135 -12.91 -25.81 2.05
CA LEU A 135 -12.43 -25.34 0.76
C LEU A 135 -13.59 -24.97 -0.18
N ARG A 136 -14.85 -24.98 0.30
CA ARG A 136 -15.97 -24.50 -0.49
C ARG A 136 -15.73 -23.02 -0.78
N LEU A 137 -15.79 -22.68 -2.06
CA LEU A 137 -15.78 -21.29 -2.48
C LEU A 137 -17.10 -20.66 -2.08
N ASP A 138 -17.06 -19.44 -1.54
CA ASP A 138 -18.27 -18.66 -1.33
C ASP A 138 -19.00 -18.47 -2.67
N GLU A 139 -20.32 -18.60 -2.65
CA GLU A 139 -21.12 -18.31 -3.84
C GLU A 139 -21.08 -16.82 -4.13
N VAL A 140 -20.56 -16.46 -5.31
CA VAL A 140 -20.62 -15.10 -5.82
C VAL A 140 -21.94 -14.94 -6.57
N LEU A 141 -22.86 -14.18 -5.99
CA LEU A 141 -24.22 -13.96 -6.53
C LEU A 141 -24.16 -13.51 -7.99
N GLU A 142 -23.24 -12.61 -8.32
CA GLU A 142 -23.09 -12.05 -9.67
C GLU A 142 -22.62 -13.09 -10.70
N LEU A 143 -22.24 -14.31 -10.33
CA LEU A 143 -21.94 -15.39 -11.29
C LEU A 143 -23.19 -16.21 -11.66
N GLN A 144 -24.25 -16.13 -10.85
CA GLN A 144 -25.48 -16.88 -11.04
C GLN A 144 -26.32 -16.29 -12.19
N PRO A 145 -26.98 -17.13 -13.02
CA PRO A 145 -27.90 -16.63 -14.05
C PRO A 145 -28.99 -15.72 -13.47
N GLY A 146 -29.30 -14.62 -14.16
CA GLY A 146 -30.26 -13.61 -13.72
C GLY A 146 -29.69 -12.56 -12.75
N HIS A 147 -28.47 -12.76 -12.26
CA HIS A 147 -27.77 -11.84 -11.36
C HIS A 147 -26.44 -11.35 -11.94
N ARG A 148 -26.08 -11.78 -13.16
CA ARG A 148 -24.83 -11.35 -13.81
C ARG A 148 -24.93 -9.88 -14.18
N TYR A 149 -23.78 -9.22 -14.24
CA TYR A 149 -23.70 -7.86 -14.77
C TYR A 149 -24.23 -7.80 -16.21
N THR A 150 -23.95 -8.83 -17.02
CA THR A 150 -24.47 -8.94 -18.40
C THR A 150 -25.99 -9.10 -18.49
N ASP A 151 -26.65 -9.47 -17.39
CA ASP A 151 -28.10 -9.66 -17.33
C ASP A 151 -28.83 -8.33 -16.99
N ILE A 152 -28.09 -7.26 -16.64
CA ILE A 152 -28.65 -5.96 -16.31
C ILE A 152 -29.24 -5.30 -17.57
N GLU A 153 -30.57 -5.15 -17.58
CA GLU A 153 -31.26 -4.47 -18.67
C GLU A 153 -30.88 -2.98 -18.77
N GLY A 154 -30.72 -2.48 -19.99
CA GLY A 154 -30.42 -1.06 -20.25
C GLY A 154 -28.94 -0.66 -20.16
N VAL A 155 -28.05 -1.56 -19.73
CA VAL A 155 -26.60 -1.30 -19.68
C VAL A 155 -25.88 -1.99 -20.85
N ASN A 156 -25.50 -1.21 -21.87
CA ASN A 156 -24.66 -1.70 -22.96
C ASN A 156 -23.17 -1.49 -22.63
N TYR A 157 -22.48 -2.55 -22.22
CA TYR A 157 -21.07 -2.49 -21.85
C TYR A 157 -20.13 -2.06 -22.99
N ARG A 158 -20.55 -2.22 -24.27
CA ARG A 158 -19.76 -1.78 -25.43
C ARG A 158 -19.63 -0.27 -25.56
N ASP A 159 -20.45 0.49 -24.83
CA ASP A 159 -20.41 1.95 -24.82
C ASP A 159 -19.26 2.51 -23.98
N PHE A 160 -18.61 1.67 -23.17
CA PHE A 160 -17.51 2.04 -22.29
C PHE A 160 -16.17 1.53 -22.82
N GLN A 161 -15.07 2.07 -22.31
CA GLN A 161 -13.72 1.58 -22.65
C GLN A 161 -12.96 0.94 -21.49
N ALA A 162 -13.30 1.28 -20.26
CA ALA A 162 -12.70 0.71 -19.07
C ALA A 162 -13.60 0.92 -17.85
N ILE A 163 -13.35 0.14 -16.80
CA ILE A 163 -14.00 0.21 -15.51
C ILE A 163 -13.13 1.05 -14.56
N LEU A 164 -13.70 2.11 -13.99
CA LEU A 164 -13.13 2.85 -12.86
C LEU A 164 -13.86 2.44 -11.58
N THR A 165 -13.14 2.29 -10.48
CA THR A 165 -13.71 1.85 -9.20
C THR A 165 -13.70 2.97 -8.16
N ALA A 166 -14.73 3.00 -7.32
CA ALA A 166 -14.79 3.84 -6.13
C ALA A 166 -15.41 3.05 -4.95
N PRO A 167 -14.69 2.85 -3.82
CA PRO A 167 -13.30 3.22 -3.58
C PRO A 167 -12.31 2.62 -4.57
N TYR A 168 -11.24 3.36 -4.86
CA TYR A 168 -10.21 2.95 -5.81
C TYR A 168 -9.22 2.00 -5.16
N PHE A 169 -8.65 1.09 -5.95
CA PHE A 169 -7.56 0.23 -5.51
C PHE A 169 -6.38 0.23 -6.49
N ASN A 170 -5.18 0.34 -5.93
CA ASN A 170 -3.92 0.21 -6.63
C ASN A 170 -2.87 -0.31 -5.65
N ILE A 171 -2.35 -1.51 -5.91
CA ILE A 171 -1.37 -2.20 -5.09
C ILE A 171 -0.26 -2.72 -5.99
N GLY A 172 0.98 -2.65 -5.51
CA GLY A 172 2.15 -3.23 -6.17
C GLY A 172 3.17 -2.22 -6.71
N SER A 173 2.93 -0.92 -6.55
CA SER A 173 3.88 0.14 -6.97
C SER A 173 5.04 0.36 -5.98
N ASP A 174 4.94 -0.25 -4.79
CA ASP A 174 5.84 -0.05 -3.65
C ASP A 174 6.05 1.44 -3.26
N ASN A 175 5.14 2.34 -3.69
CA ASN A 175 5.19 3.78 -3.46
C ASN A 175 3.85 4.34 -2.98
N LEU A 176 2.81 4.17 -3.79
CA LEU A 176 1.44 4.52 -3.45
C LEU A 176 0.64 3.24 -3.21
N TRP A 177 -0.17 3.26 -2.15
CA TRP A 177 -1.04 2.16 -1.80
C TRP A 177 -2.47 2.65 -1.62
N PHE A 178 -3.34 2.24 -2.54
CA PHE A 178 -4.78 2.41 -2.40
C PHE A 178 -5.37 1.04 -2.10
N HIS A 179 -5.77 0.84 -0.85
CA HIS A 179 -6.42 -0.40 -0.44
C HIS A 179 -7.82 -0.44 -1.05
N GLY A 180 -8.09 -1.50 -1.82
CA GLY A 180 -9.46 -1.85 -2.19
C GLY A 180 -10.19 -2.31 -0.94
N GLU A 181 -10.96 -1.42 -0.34
CA GLU A 181 -11.76 -1.75 0.83
C GLU A 181 -13.05 -2.46 0.39
N GLY A 182 -13.35 -3.55 1.09
CA GLY A 182 -14.61 -4.24 0.94
C GLY A 182 -14.74 -5.11 -0.31
N ASP A 183 -15.93 -5.06 -0.91
CA ASP A 183 -16.34 -5.91 -2.01
C ASP A 183 -16.04 -5.31 -3.40
N ILE A 184 -15.44 -4.12 -3.47
CA ILE A 184 -15.18 -3.46 -4.75
C ILE A 184 -14.20 -4.23 -5.63
N VAL A 185 -13.20 -4.89 -5.03
CA VAL A 185 -12.20 -5.68 -5.75
C VAL A 185 -12.84 -6.89 -6.45
N PRO A 186 -13.51 -7.83 -5.75
CA PRO A 186 -14.16 -8.95 -6.42
C PRO A 186 -15.24 -8.48 -7.41
N ARG A 187 -16.00 -7.43 -7.11
CA ARG A 187 -17.01 -6.88 -8.03
C ARG A 187 -16.40 -6.37 -9.32
N ALA A 188 -15.34 -5.56 -9.24
CA ALA A 188 -14.69 -5.01 -10.42
C ALA A 188 -14.08 -6.12 -11.30
N LEU A 189 -13.49 -7.14 -10.68
CA LEU A 189 -12.93 -8.30 -11.40
C LEU A 189 -14.03 -9.15 -12.07
N THR A 190 -15.13 -9.43 -11.36
CA THR A 190 -16.27 -10.15 -11.94
C THR A 190 -16.94 -9.36 -13.06
N LEU A 191 -17.12 -8.05 -12.89
CA LEU A 191 -17.65 -7.16 -13.91
C LEU A 191 -16.73 -7.12 -15.14
N SER A 192 -15.41 -7.00 -14.94
CA SER A 192 -14.41 -7.05 -16.01
C SER A 192 -14.47 -8.37 -16.79
N MET A 193 -14.51 -9.51 -16.07
CA MET A 193 -14.61 -10.84 -16.67
C MET A 193 -15.88 -11.02 -17.51
N GLN A 194 -17.03 -10.53 -17.03
CA GLN A 194 -18.31 -10.70 -17.72
C GLN A 194 -18.51 -9.73 -18.88
N SER A 195 -18.10 -8.47 -18.72
CA SER A 195 -18.26 -7.42 -19.73
C SER A 195 -17.16 -7.40 -20.80
N GLY A 196 -15.99 -7.96 -20.50
CA GLY A 196 -14.79 -7.86 -21.32
C GLY A 196 -14.10 -6.49 -21.24
N LEU A 197 -14.55 -5.58 -20.36
CA LEU A 197 -13.91 -4.27 -20.17
C LEU A 197 -12.66 -4.42 -19.29
N PRO A 198 -11.54 -3.76 -19.62
CA PRO A 198 -10.39 -3.67 -18.72
C PRO A 198 -10.69 -2.78 -17.51
N THR A 199 -9.93 -2.93 -16.43
CA THR A 199 -10.03 -2.09 -15.23
C THR A 199 -8.91 -1.04 -15.21
N THR A 200 -9.19 0.16 -14.71
CA THR A 200 -8.14 1.14 -14.41
C THR A 200 -7.51 0.91 -13.04
N SER A 201 -8.13 0.09 -12.20
CA SER A 201 -7.61 -0.32 -10.89
C SER A 201 -6.74 -1.56 -11.01
N ALA A 202 -5.66 -1.63 -10.22
CA ALA A 202 -4.66 -2.70 -10.33
C ALA A 202 -4.32 -3.29 -8.96
N MET A 203 -4.24 -4.61 -8.86
CA MET A 203 -3.72 -5.29 -7.67
C MET A 203 -2.68 -6.30 -8.13
N LEU A 204 -1.48 -5.81 -8.42
CA LEU A 204 -0.40 -6.59 -9.04
C LEU A 204 0.79 -6.69 -8.09
N THR A 205 1.73 -7.59 -8.38
CA THR A 205 2.94 -7.76 -7.56
C THR A 205 4.01 -6.71 -7.84
N ARG A 206 3.98 -6.11 -9.04
CA ARG A 206 4.90 -5.10 -9.57
C ARG A 206 4.14 -4.19 -10.54
N THR A 207 3.67 -3.05 -10.05
CA THR A 207 2.99 -2.02 -10.86
C THR A 207 3.98 -0.89 -11.14
N SER A 208 4.01 -0.36 -12.36
CA SER A 208 4.90 0.75 -12.69
C SER A 208 4.51 2.00 -11.88
N LEU A 209 5.48 2.63 -11.20
CA LEU A 209 5.27 3.88 -10.47
C LEU A 209 4.66 4.96 -11.38
N SER A 210 5.20 5.13 -12.59
CA SER A 210 4.69 6.14 -13.52
C SER A 210 3.25 5.88 -13.96
N GLN A 211 2.85 4.61 -14.07
CA GLN A 211 1.45 4.25 -14.37
C GLN A 211 0.56 4.51 -13.16
N THR A 212 1.00 4.11 -11.96
CA THR A 212 0.26 4.34 -10.71
C THR A 212 0.00 5.84 -10.47
N LEU A 213 0.98 6.72 -10.70
CA LEU A 213 0.80 8.17 -10.56
C LEU A 213 -0.24 8.72 -11.55
N LYS A 214 -0.17 8.32 -12.83
CA LYS A 214 -1.14 8.73 -13.86
C LYS A 214 -2.56 8.22 -13.57
N GLU A 215 -2.69 7.00 -13.08
CA GLU A 215 -3.99 6.43 -12.70
C GLU A 215 -4.54 7.07 -11.43
N ALA A 216 -3.70 7.40 -10.44
CA ALA A 216 -4.13 8.08 -9.23
C ALA A 216 -4.74 9.45 -9.54
N GLN A 217 -4.25 10.17 -10.56
CA GLN A 217 -4.89 11.42 -11.01
C GLN A 217 -6.37 11.25 -11.38
N LEU A 218 -6.84 10.06 -11.77
CA LEU A 218 -8.27 9.81 -12.06
C LEU A 218 -9.16 9.91 -10.81
N ILE A 219 -8.61 9.69 -9.61
CA ILE A 219 -9.38 9.54 -8.37
C ILE A 219 -9.03 10.58 -7.31
N LEU A 220 -7.94 11.32 -7.50
CA LEU A 220 -7.56 12.44 -6.64
C LEU A 220 -8.44 13.67 -6.94
N GLU A 221 -8.35 14.67 -6.07
CA GLU A 221 -9.13 15.89 -6.24
C GLU A 221 -8.94 16.50 -7.65
N PRO A 222 -10.00 17.05 -8.28
CA PRO A 222 -9.89 17.75 -9.56
C PRO A 222 -8.87 18.89 -9.51
N TYR A 223 -7.71 18.67 -10.13
CA TYR A 223 -6.57 19.60 -10.09
C TYR A 223 -5.85 19.74 -11.44
N ARG A 224 -5.40 18.62 -12.00
CA ARG A 224 -4.90 18.51 -13.38
C ARG A 224 -5.78 17.57 -14.18
N LEU A 225 -5.79 17.75 -15.49
CA LEU A 225 -6.43 16.79 -16.37
C LEU A 225 -5.61 15.49 -16.30
N PRO A 226 -6.17 14.35 -15.88
CA PRO A 226 -5.37 13.15 -15.67
C PRO A 226 -4.65 12.74 -16.96
N LEU A 227 -3.33 12.56 -16.89
CA LEU A 227 -2.47 12.30 -18.05
C LEU A 227 -2.89 11.04 -18.81
N ILE A 228 -3.36 10.03 -18.07
CA ILE A 228 -3.82 8.76 -18.62
C ILE A 228 -4.97 8.94 -19.64
N LEU A 229 -5.77 10.02 -19.54
CA LEU A 229 -6.85 10.28 -20.49
C LEU A 229 -6.36 10.54 -21.92
N SER A 230 -5.11 11.00 -22.08
CA SER A 230 -4.49 11.19 -23.39
C SER A 230 -4.02 9.88 -24.02
N GLU A 231 -3.75 8.87 -23.19
CA GLU A 231 -3.25 7.55 -23.57
C GLU A 231 -4.38 6.52 -23.81
N LEU A 232 -5.61 6.84 -23.43
CA LEU A 232 -6.77 5.98 -23.66
C LEU A 232 -7.01 5.77 -25.17
N PRO A 233 -7.33 4.53 -25.60
CA PRO A 233 -7.47 4.19 -27.02
C PRO A 233 -8.72 4.82 -27.67
N SER A 234 -9.64 5.36 -26.88
CA SER A 234 -10.87 5.97 -27.39
C SER A 234 -11.36 7.14 -26.51
N LYS A 235 -12.39 7.84 -26.99
CA LYS A 235 -13.09 8.89 -26.22
C LYS A 235 -14.38 8.40 -25.54
N LYS A 236 -14.60 7.08 -25.50
CA LYS A 236 -15.76 6.50 -24.80
C LYS A 236 -15.73 6.86 -23.30
N PRO A 237 -16.88 6.94 -22.63
CA PRO A 237 -16.91 7.10 -21.18
C PRO A 237 -16.24 5.93 -20.45
N LEU A 238 -15.86 6.17 -19.20
CA LEU A 238 -15.53 5.12 -18.24
C LEU A 238 -16.83 4.60 -17.60
N LEU A 239 -16.87 3.31 -17.31
CA LEU A 239 -17.89 2.72 -16.46
C LEU A 239 -17.43 2.85 -15.01
N LEU A 240 -18.07 3.70 -14.22
CA LEU A 240 -17.75 3.85 -12.80
C LEU A 240 -18.60 2.89 -11.98
N ILE A 241 -17.96 1.96 -11.28
CA ILE A 241 -18.59 1.10 -10.28
C ILE A 241 -18.32 1.63 -8.88
N VAL A 242 -19.38 1.77 -8.09
CA VAL A 242 -19.34 2.33 -6.74
C VAL A 242 -19.85 1.31 -5.74
N SER A 243 -19.02 0.90 -4.77
CA SER A 243 -19.48 0.09 -3.61
C SER A 243 -20.15 1.01 -2.61
N ASN A 244 -21.46 0.86 -2.37
CA ASN A 244 -22.26 1.85 -1.65
C ASN A 244 -21.74 2.09 -0.23
N TYR A 245 -21.56 1.03 0.56
CA TYR A 245 -21.11 1.15 1.95
C TYR A 245 -19.71 1.75 2.06
N HIS A 246 -18.74 1.20 1.31
CA HIS A 246 -17.34 1.64 1.39
C HIS A 246 -17.12 3.02 0.78
N PHE A 247 -17.92 3.39 -0.22
CA PHE A 247 -17.92 4.74 -0.78
C PHE A 247 -18.37 5.77 0.26
N GLU A 248 -19.44 5.51 1.02
CA GLU A 248 -19.90 6.47 2.04
C GLU A 248 -18.84 6.69 3.14
N LEU A 249 -18.06 5.66 3.51
CA LEU A 249 -16.93 5.80 4.45
C LEU A 249 -15.80 6.70 3.91
N GLN A 250 -15.69 6.83 2.58
CA GLN A 250 -14.63 7.59 1.91
C GLN A 250 -15.20 8.67 0.99
N LYS A 251 -16.39 9.17 1.32
CA LYS A 251 -17.16 10.07 0.46
C LYS A 251 -16.39 11.32 0.09
N ASP A 252 -15.70 11.93 1.06
CA ASP A 252 -14.90 13.13 0.85
C ASP A 252 -13.82 12.94 -0.23
N LYS A 253 -13.29 11.73 -0.36
CA LYS A 253 -12.27 11.39 -1.37
C LYS A 253 -12.87 11.25 -2.75
N TYR A 254 -14.01 10.56 -2.89
CA TYR A 254 -14.51 10.11 -4.20
C TYR A 254 -15.77 10.82 -4.71
N GLN A 255 -16.44 11.65 -3.90
CA GLN A 255 -17.71 12.29 -4.27
C GLN A 255 -17.63 13.10 -5.58
N HIS A 256 -16.49 13.72 -5.83
CA HIS A 256 -16.25 14.49 -7.05
C HIS A 256 -16.33 13.61 -8.32
N LEU A 257 -16.20 12.29 -8.23
CA LEU A 257 -16.38 11.36 -9.35
C LEU A 257 -17.83 11.26 -9.82
N LEU A 258 -18.79 11.59 -8.95
CA LEU A 258 -20.21 11.58 -9.29
C LEU A 258 -20.66 12.87 -10.01
N GLU A 259 -19.88 13.95 -9.91
CA GLU A 259 -20.16 15.21 -10.61
C GLU A 259 -20.02 15.05 -12.13
N GLY A 260 -21.16 15.13 -12.83
CA GLY A 260 -21.23 14.90 -14.28
C GLY A 260 -21.31 13.42 -14.67
N ALA A 261 -21.39 12.50 -13.71
CA ALA A 261 -21.71 11.10 -13.95
C ALA A 261 -23.23 10.90 -14.06
N SER A 262 -23.66 9.90 -14.83
CA SER A 262 -25.09 9.54 -14.97
C SER A 262 -25.33 8.12 -14.45
N LEU A 263 -26.29 7.98 -13.54
CA LEU A 263 -26.65 6.67 -12.98
C LEU A 263 -27.19 5.76 -14.08
N LEU A 264 -26.70 4.52 -14.10
CA LEU A 264 -27.13 3.48 -15.05
C LEU A 264 -27.92 2.39 -14.33
N TYR A 265 -27.47 2.02 -13.14
CA TYR A 265 -28.02 0.92 -12.37
C TYR A 265 -27.68 1.09 -10.89
N GLU A 266 -28.57 0.62 -10.02
CA GLU A 266 -28.45 0.73 -8.57
C GLU A 266 -29.00 -0.52 -7.88
N THR A 267 -28.29 -0.96 -6.85
CA THR A 267 -28.70 -1.97 -5.88
C THR A 267 -28.40 -1.45 -4.48
N GLU A 268 -28.76 -2.22 -3.45
CA GLU A 268 -28.36 -1.90 -2.07
C GLU A 268 -26.84 -1.92 -1.88
N SER A 269 -26.11 -2.76 -2.62
CA SER A 269 -24.66 -2.96 -2.41
C SER A 269 -23.77 -2.12 -3.32
N TYR A 270 -24.19 -1.85 -4.56
CA TYR A 270 -23.40 -1.07 -5.51
C TYR A 270 -24.24 -0.28 -6.50
N ARG A 271 -23.59 0.69 -7.16
CA ARG A 271 -24.12 1.50 -8.26
C ARG A 271 -23.19 1.50 -9.45
N LEU A 272 -23.77 1.60 -10.65
CA LEU A 272 -23.04 1.78 -11.91
C LEU A 272 -23.37 3.16 -12.49
N PHE A 273 -22.34 3.89 -12.88
CA PHE A 273 -22.47 5.19 -13.53
C PHE A 273 -21.73 5.23 -14.85
N ARG A 274 -22.28 5.98 -15.81
CA ARG A 274 -21.55 6.44 -16.98
C ARG A 274 -20.78 7.70 -16.58
N LEU A 275 -19.46 7.66 -16.69
CA LEU A 275 -18.56 8.77 -16.41
C LEU A 275 -17.92 9.29 -17.71
N PRO A 276 -18.45 10.39 -18.30
CA PRO A 276 -17.87 10.99 -19.50
C PRO A 276 -16.47 11.54 -19.24
N LEU A 277 -15.51 11.34 -20.16
CA LEU A 277 -14.15 11.87 -19.98
C LEU A 277 -14.11 13.41 -19.87
N ARG A 278 -15.08 14.10 -20.49
CA ARG A 278 -15.21 15.56 -20.42
C ARG A 278 -15.45 16.05 -18.99
N SER A 279 -16.08 15.25 -18.13
CA SER A 279 -16.39 15.65 -16.76
C SER A 279 -15.13 15.99 -15.96
N PHE A 280 -13.99 15.36 -16.23
CA PHE A 280 -12.71 15.69 -15.57
C PHE A 280 -12.31 17.14 -15.81
N ARG A 281 -12.38 17.60 -17.06
CA ARG A 281 -12.10 18.99 -17.42
C ARG A 281 -13.14 19.94 -16.84
N ASP A 282 -14.42 19.60 -16.95
CA ASP A 282 -15.51 20.46 -16.50
C ASP A 282 -15.45 20.72 -14.97
N ARG A 283 -15.07 19.70 -14.19
CA ARG A 283 -14.85 19.79 -12.73
C ARG A 283 -13.69 20.72 -12.36
N ILE A 284 -12.56 20.61 -13.04
CA ILE A 284 -11.40 21.51 -12.83
C ILE A 284 -11.80 22.95 -13.17
N ALA A 285 -12.46 23.15 -14.32
CA ALA A 285 -12.91 24.47 -14.74
C ALA A 285 -13.93 25.08 -13.76
N ALA A 286 -14.82 24.26 -13.19
CA ALA A 286 -15.74 24.70 -12.14
C ALA A 286 -14.99 25.20 -10.91
N ARG A 287 -14.01 24.44 -10.40
CA ARG A 287 -13.17 24.86 -9.26
C ARG A 287 -12.46 26.19 -9.51
N ILE A 288 -11.87 26.37 -10.70
CA ILE A 288 -11.21 27.63 -11.07
C ILE A 288 -12.20 28.80 -11.07
N ARG A 289 -13.42 28.61 -11.60
CA ARG A 289 -14.46 29.64 -11.59
C ARG A 289 -14.89 29.97 -10.16
N ASP A 290 -15.08 28.97 -9.30
CA ASP A 290 -15.52 29.18 -7.91
C ASP A 290 -14.47 29.92 -7.09
N ILE A 291 -13.19 29.61 -7.28
CA ILE A 291 -12.07 30.32 -6.64
C ILE A 291 -12.04 31.78 -7.11
N ASN A 292 -12.07 32.02 -8.43
CA ASN A 292 -12.09 33.37 -8.98
C ASN A 292 -13.30 34.17 -8.50
N TYR A 293 -14.49 33.57 -8.52
CA TYR A 293 -15.70 34.18 -8.03
C TYR A 293 -15.53 34.61 -6.57
N THR A 294 -15.04 33.71 -5.71
CA THR A 294 -14.79 34.02 -4.29
C THR A 294 -13.83 35.20 -4.10
N ILE A 295 -12.71 35.22 -4.83
CA ILE A 295 -11.71 36.30 -4.75
C ILE A 295 -12.30 37.65 -5.19
N LEU A 296 -13.17 37.66 -6.20
CA LEU A 296 -13.78 38.86 -6.77
C LEU A 296 -15.02 39.35 -6.00
N SER A 297 -15.87 38.44 -5.53
CA SER A 297 -17.15 38.76 -4.90
C SER A 297 -17.03 39.03 -3.40
N ASP A 298 -16.12 38.35 -2.71
CA ASP A 298 -15.98 38.39 -1.24
C ASP A 298 -14.94 39.40 -0.77
N THR A 299 -14.76 40.50 -1.51
CA THR A 299 -13.73 41.52 -1.26
C THR A 299 -13.86 42.20 0.11
N LEU A 300 -15.06 42.20 0.70
CA LEU A 300 -15.30 42.77 2.03
C LEU A 300 -14.95 41.80 3.18
N SER A 301 -14.88 40.49 2.91
CA SER A 301 -14.56 39.46 3.92
C SER A 301 -13.19 38.82 3.71
N LEU A 302 -12.47 39.16 2.64
CA LEU A 302 -11.11 38.70 2.34
C LEU A 302 -10.09 39.82 2.58
N TYR A 303 -9.37 39.71 3.70
CA TYR A 303 -8.33 40.66 4.10
C TYR A 303 -7.01 40.35 3.39
N PRO A 304 -6.29 41.37 2.88
CA PRO A 304 -5.00 41.19 2.22
C PRO A 304 -3.86 41.01 3.23
N HIS A 305 -3.01 40.01 2.98
CA HIS A 305 -1.80 39.68 3.75
C HIS A 305 -0.60 39.56 2.78
N GLY A 306 -0.13 40.70 2.28
CA GLY A 306 0.88 40.75 1.22
C GLY A 306 0.33 40.22 -0.12
N ALA A 307 0.92 39.16 -0.66
CA ALA A 307 0.45 38.51 -1.88
C ALA A 307 -0.76 37.56 -1.65
N PHE A 308 -1.11 37.31 -0.40
CA PHE A 308 -2.18 36.39 -0.01
C PHE A 308 -3.43 37.15 0.45
N ARG A 309 -4.56 36.43 0.49
CA ARG A 309 -5.82 36.88 1.08
C ARG A 309 -6.40 35.77 1.94
N SER A 310 -6.89 36.10 3.13
CA SER A 310 -7.62 35.16 4.00
C SER A 310 -8.81 35.85 4.67
N ARG A 311 -9.65 35.09 5.37
CA ARG A 311 -10.89 35.60 6.00
C ARG A 311 -10.67 36.24 7.37
N ASP A 312 -9.51 36.04 7.99
CA ASP A 312 -9.14 36.73 9.23
C ASP A 312 -8.40 38.02 8.90
N SER A 313 -8.74 39.08 9.63
CA SER A 313 -8.06 40.39 9.58
C SER A 313 -6.60 40.33 10.03
N LEU A 314 -6.22 39.27 10.78
CA LEU A 314 -4.85 38.96 11.18
C LEU A 314 -4.33 37.77 10.37
N VAL A 315 -3.01 37.68 10.20
CA VAL A 315 -2.39 36.53 9.54
C VAL A 315 -2.63 35.27 10.38
N ASP A 316 -3.40 34.34 9.83
CA ASP A 316 -3.87 33.11 10.46
C ASP A 316 -3.30 31.83 9.81
N PHE A 317 -2.26 32.00 9.01
CA PHE A 317 -1.51 30.93 8.35
C PHE A 317 -0.01 31.22 8.39
N TYR A 318 0.79 30.17 8.22
CA TYR A 318 2.22 30.21 7.99
C TYR A 318 2.48 29.66 6.60
N TYR A 319 3.20 30.41 5.77
CA TYR A 319 3.59 29.98 4.44
C TYR A 319 5.09 30.24 4.23
N ASN A 320 5.77 29.26 3.64
CA ASN A 320 7.17 29.33 3.29
C ASN A 320 7.38 28.68 1.92
N SER A 321 7.76 29.48 0.92
CA SER A 321 8.06 29.00 -0.43
C SER A 321 9.40 28.27 -0.52
N LEU A 322 10.25 28.34 0.51
CA LEU A 322 11.57 27.68 0.54
C LEU A 322 12.55 28.15 -0.56
N ASP A 323 12.21 29.21 -1.30
CA ASP A 323 13.01 29.79 -2.39
C ASP A 323 14.44 30.21 -1.98
N SER A 324 14.67 30.47 -0.69
CA SER A 324 16.00 30.82 -0.19
C SER A 324 16.95 29.63 -0.09
N LEU A 325 16.44 28.40 -0.18
CA LEU A 325 17.22 27.17 -0.05
C LEU A 325 17.65 26.67 -1.43
N GLN A 326 18.93 26.29 -1.56
CA GLN A 326 19.41 25.65 -2.78
C GLN A 326 18.92 24.20 -2.85
N THR A 327 18.37 23.82 -3.99
CA THR A 327 17.88 22.47 -4.29
C THR A 327 18.16 22.14 -5.76
N GLU A 328 18.37 20.86 -6.05
CA GLU A 328 18.40 20.36 -7.43
C GLU A 328 17.03 20.38 -8.10
N MET A 329 15.95 20.31 -7.30
CA MET A 329 14.59 20.26 -7.79
C MET A 329 13.65 21.08 -6.90
N ALA A 330 12.87 21.94 -7.53
CA ALA A 330 11.81 22.73 -6.91
C ALA A 330 10.49 22.46 -7.65
N TYR A 331 9.38 22.57 -6.94
CA TYR A 331 8.05 22.50 -7.54
C TYR A 331 7.69 23.84 -8.18
N HIS A 332 7.87 24.93 -7.43
CA HIS A 332 7.73 26.30 -7.89
C HIS A 332 8.92 27.16 -7.44
N GLY A 333 9.15 28.27 -8.13
CA GLY A 333 10.23 29.19 -7.77
C GLY A 333 11.63 28.62 -8.05
N GLY A 334 12.59 29.02 -7.23
CA GLY A 334 14.02 28.74 -7.42
C GLY A 334 14.67 27.93 -6.30
N GLY A 335 13.91 27.54 -5.27
CA GLY A 335 14.42 26.85 -4.10
C GLY A 335 13.46 25.79 -3.57
N GLY A 336 13.90 25.09 -2.53
CA GLY A 336 13.15 23.96 -1.96
C GLY A 336 13.99 23.19 -0.94
N PHE A 337 13.35 22.29 -0.22
CA PHE A 337 14.06 21.36 0.66
C PHE A 337 14.62 20.18 -0.14
N GLN A 338 15.93 19.96 -0.04
CA GLN A 338 16.60 18.72 -0.45
C GLN A 338 17.16 18.05 0.80
N LEU A 339 16.48 16.99 1.27
CA LEU A 339 16.72 16.39 2.58
C LEU A 339 17.31 14.98 2.45
N PRO A 340 18.28 14.58 3.28
CA PRO A 340 18.72 13.18 3.32
C PRO A 340 17.57 12.29 3.81
N ALA A 341 17.09 11.38 2.95
CA ALA A 341 15.89 10.60 3.26
C ALA A 341 16.07 9.71 4.49
N ALA A 342 17.23 9.06 4.67
CA ALA A 342 17.42 8.15 5.80
C ALA A 342 17.42 8.82 7.18
N GLU A 343 17.61 10.14 7.24
CA GLU A 343 17.69 10.89 8.50
C GLU A 343 16.37 11.60 8.80
N LYS A 344 16.11 11.82 10.10
CA LYS A 344 14.95 12.60 10.56
C LYS A 344 15.20 14.09 10.37
N SER A 345 14.82 14.58 9.19
CA SER A 345 15.00 15.97 8.80
C SER A 345 13.82 16.83 9.26
N VAL A 346 14.09 17.94 9.95
CA VAL A 346 13.06 18.89 10.42
C VAL A 346 12.64 19.80 9.28
N ILE A 347 11.34 19.87 8.99
CA ILE A 347 10.76 20.73 7.94
C ILE A 347 9.98 21.92 8.50
N PHE A 348 9.59 21.84 9.78
CA PHE A 348 8.96 22.92 10.52
C PHE A 348 9.29 22.77 12.01
N ASP A 349 9.59 23.89 12.67
CA ASP A 349 9.81 23.96 14.10
C ASP A 349 9.31 25.31 14.62
N GLY A 350 8.18 25.31 15.34
CA GLY A 350 7.58 26.53 15.87
C GLY A 350 6.12 26.40 16.30
N PRO A 351 5.49 27.51 16.72
CA PRO A 351 4.07 27.54 17.09
C PRO A 351 3.18 27.49 15.84
N LEU A 352 1.98 26.93 15.97
CA LEU A 352 0.99 26.99 14.89
C LEU A 352 0.33 28.38 14.84
N PRO A 353 -0.09 28.85 13.66
CA PRO A 353 -0.80 30.12 13.54
C PRO A 353 -2.14 30.06 14.27
N ARG A 354 -2.42 31.06 15.12
CA ARG A 354 -3.67 31.16 15.91
C ARG A 354 -3.97 29.87 16.71
N GLN A 355 -2.93 29.25 17.28
CA GLN A 355 -3.05 27.99 18.01
C GLN A 355 -4.01 28.08 19.20
N GLN A 356 -4.93 27.12 19.27
CA GLN A 356 -5.81 26.91 20.42
C GLN A 356 -5.89 25.41 20.70
N ALA A 357 -6.09 25.02 21.95
CA ALA A 357 -6.29 23.62 22.29
C ALA A 357 -7.54 23.08 21.57
N GLY A 358 -7.39 21.97 20.84
CA GLY A 358 -8.46 21.33 20.08
C GLY A 358 -8.84 22.00 18.76
N SER A 359 -8.15 23.06 18.33
CA SER A 359 -8.38 23.64 17.00
C SER A 359 -7.81 22.73 15.91
N TYR A 360 -8.47 22.67 14.75
CA TYR A 360 -8.00 21.88 13.60
C TYR A 360 -7.08 22.71 12.70
N HIS A 361 -5.87 22.22 12.50
CA HIS A 361 -4.89 22.79 11.59
C HIS A 361 -4.56 21.82 10.45
N THR A 362 -4.25 22.36 9.28
CA THR A 362 -3.76 21.61 8.13
C THR A 362 -2.33 22.04 7.83
N LEU A 363 -1.41 21.08 7.90
CA LEU A 363 -0.06 21.16 7.35
C LEU A 363 -0.10 20.61 5.93
N SER A 364 0.40 21.37 4.97
CA SER A 364 0.49 20.94 3.57
C SER A 364 1.81 21.34 2.95
N PHE A 365 2.34 20.49 2.08
CA PHE A 365 3.54 20.75 1.29
C PHE A 365 3.54 19.88 0.04
N TRP A 366 4.25 20.32 -0.98
CA TRP A 366 4.49 19.55 -2.19
C TRP A 366 5.69 18.65 -1.99
N MET A 367 5.61 17.41 -2.47
CA MET A 367 6.70 16.43 -2.42
C MET A 367 6.87 15.77 -3.79
N TYR A 368 8.11 15.58 -4.24
CA TYR A 368 8.37 14.85 -5.47
C TYR A 368 8.19 13.34 -5.25
N LEU A 369 7.22 12.73 -5.92
CA LEU A 369 6.79 11.34 -5.69
C LEU A 369 7.20 10.37 -6.80
N GLN A 370 7.89 10.86 -7.83
CA GLN A 370 8.37 10.01 -8.92
C GLN A 370 9.71 9.33 -8.60
N GLU A 371 10.34 9.67 -7.47
CA GLU A 371 11.47 8.95 -6.92
C GLU A 371 11.01 7.67 -6.20
N ASP A 372 11.69 6.54 -6.44
CA ASP A 372 11.26 5.26 -5.88
C ASP A 372 11.35 5.24 -4.35
N MET A 373 10.32 4.69 -3.70
CA MET A 373 10.03 4.68 -2.27
C MET A 373 9.65 6.03 -1.65
N ALA A 374 9.67 7.15 -2.38
CA ALA A 374 9.37 8.47 -1.82
C ALA A 374 7.98 8.53 -1.15
N GLY A 375 6.98 7.89 -1.75
CA GLY A 375 5.62 7.81 -1.20
C GLY A 375 5.52 7.07 0.14
N ARG A 376 6.48 6.19 0.46
CA ARG A 376 6.55 5.40 1.71
C ARG A 376 7.24 6.11 2.86
N SER A 377 7.63 7.37 2.67
CA SER A 377 8.23 8.17 3.73
C SER A 377 7.24 8.40 4.87
N PHE A 378 7.79 8.68 6.06
CA PHE A 378 7.05 8.94 7.29
C PHE A 378 7.18 10.41 7.67
N LEU A 379 6.05 11.02 8.02
CA LEU A 379 5.98 12.32 8.67
C LEU A 379 5.76 12.10 10.17
N GLU A 380 6.63 12.64 11.00
CA GLU A 380 6.47 12.67 12.46
C GLU A 380 6.16 14.10 12.90
N VAL A 381 5.15 14.26 13.75
CA VAL A 381 4.74 15.53 14.33
C VAL A 381 4.86 15.42 15.85
N GLU A 382 5.81 16.13 16.42
CA GLU A 382 6.06 16.22 17.87
C GLU A 382 5.50 17.55 18.39
N GLU A 383 4.61 17.50 19.37
CA GLU A 383 4.18 18.68 20.15
C GLU A 383 5.01 18.73 21.43
N TYR A 384 5.58 19.88 21.78
CA TYR A 384 6.43 20.04 22.95
C TYR A 384 6.29 21.42 23.61
N VAL A 385 6.58 21.49 24.91
CA VAL A 385 6.63 22.76 25.65
C VAL A 385 7.98 23.44 25.38
N PRO A 386 8.03 24.66 24.83
CA PRO A 386 9.28 25.28 24.40
C PRO A 386 10.27 25.56 25.55
N GLU A 387 9.76 25.81 26.76
CA GLU A 387 10.58 26.14 27.93
C GLU A 387 11.28 24.92 28.54
N THR A 388 10.60 23.78 28.60
CA THR A 388 11.10 22.56 29.27
C THR A 388 11.58 21.49 28.30
N GLY A 389 11.18 21.57 27.02
CA GLY A 389 11.37 20.51 26.04
C GLY A 389 10.53 19.26 26.29
N GLU A 390 9.60 19.30 27.24
CA GLU A 390 8.73 18.18 27.57
C GLU A 390 7.74 17.92 26.42
N GLY A 391 7.64 16.66 25.98
CA GLY A 391 6.72 16.26 24.92
C GLY A 391 5.27 16.28 25.42
N ALA A 392 4.41 16.98 24.70
CA ALA A 392 2.97 17.07 24.95
C ALA A 392 2.14 16.17 24.02
N GLY A 393 2.69 15.76 22.88
CA GLY A 393 2.00 14.91 21.92
C GLY A 393 2.92 14.38 20.82
N TRP A 394 2.53 13.28 20.21
CA TRP A 394 3.25 12.68 19.08
C TRP A 394 2.29 12.01 18.10
N GLN A 395 2.51 12.26 16.81
CA GLN A 395 1.77 11.63 15.72
C GLN A 395 2.75 11.20 14.62
N ALA A 396 2.48 10.09 13.97
CA ALA A 396 3.21 9.66 12.78
C ALA A 396 2.25 9.25 11.67
N HIS A 397 2.57 9.69 10.46
CA HIS A 397 1.76 9.44 9.28
C HIS A 397 2.63 8.89 8.16
N GLN A 398 2.14 7.85 7.47
CA GLN A 398 2.70 7.48 6.18
C GLN A 398 2.19 8.47 5.12
N ILE A 399 3.10 8.92 4.27
CA ILE A 399 2.84 10.03 3.35
C ILE A 399 1.75 9.68 2.33
N TYR A 400 1.81 8.50 1.72
CA TYR A 400 0.88 8.13 0.65
C TYR A 400 -0.61 8.13 1.06
N TYR A 401 -0.96 7.99 2.35
CA TYR A 401 -2.36 8.10 2.81
C TYR A 401 -2.91 9.53 2.77
N ASN A 402 -2.02 10.52 2.70
CA ASN A 402 -2.34 11.94 2.85
C ASN A 402 -2.17 12.70 1.53
N LEU A 403 -2.02 11.99 0.41
CA LEU A 403 -1.97 12.56 -0.94
C LEU A 403 -3.35 13.10 -1.37
N ARG A 404 -3.38 14.36 -1.81
CA ARG A 404 -4.61 15.08 -2.20
C ARG A 404 -4.71 15.35 -3.68
N VAL A 405 -3.62 15.84 -4.28
CA VAL A 405 -3.51 16.10 -5.72
C VAL A 405 -2.14 15.69 -6.23
N LEU A 406 -2.06 15.40 -7.53
CA LEU A 406 -0.81 15.16 -8.26
C LEU A 406 -0.74 16.14 -9.43
N ASP A 407 0.43 16.74 -9.63
CA ASP A 407 0.76 17.51 -10.82
C ASP A 407 1.47 16.62 -11.86
N ASP A 408 1.50 17.06 -13.11
CA ASP A 408 1.96 16.28 -14.26
C ASP A 408 3.48 16.06 -14.25
N ASN A 409 4.21 16.85 -13.46
CA ASN A 409 5.67 16.78 -13.29
C ASN A 409 6.10 15.86 -12.13
N GLY A 410 5.20 15.02 -11.59
CA GLY A 410 5.54 14.03 -10.56
C GLY A 410 5.49 14.54 -9.12
N TRP A 411 5.12 15.79 -8.91
CA TRP A 411 4.90 16.36 -7.58
C TRP A 411 3.49 16.08 -7.06
N GLY A 412 3.39 15.76 -5.77
CA GLY A 412 2.12 15.54 -5.08
C GLY A 412 1.96 16.47 -3.89
N LEU A 413 0.75 17.02 -3.74
CA LEU A 413 0.38 17.80 -2.55
C LEU A 413 -0.10 16.86 -1.46
N LEU A 414 0.53 16.97 -0.30
CA LEU A 414 0.20 16.21 0.90
C LEU A 414 -0.50 17.12 1.90
N GLU A 415 -1.52 16.62 2.59
CA GLU A 415 -2.22 17.35 3.64
C GLU A 415 -2.41 16.51 4.90
N PHE A 416 -1.85 16.98 6.02
CA PHE A 416 -1.91 16.35 7.33
C PHE A 416 -2.70 17.23 8.30
N ARG A 417 -3.60 16.61 9.05
CA ARG A 417 -4.36 17.30 10.09
C ARG A 417 -3.59 17.26 11.40
N ILE A 418 -3.37 18.42 12.01
CA ILE A 418 -2.72 18.59 13.31
C ILE A 418 -3.76 19.16 14.27
N ILE A 419 -3.83 18.61 15.49
CA ILE A 419 -4.74 19.06 16.54
C ILE A 419 -3.90 19.36 17.78
N PRO A 420 -3.73 20.63 18.18
CA PRO A 420 -2.95 20.97 19.35
C PRO A 420 -3.62 20.50 20.64
N ASN A 421 -2.84 19.90 21.54
CA ASN A 421 -3.33 19.59 22.87
C ASN A 421 -3.35 20.85 23.76
N ARG A 422 -2.45 21.79 23.50
CA ARG A 422 -2.33 23.04 24.27
C ARG A 422 -2.12 24.26 23.38
N ALA A 423 -2.32 25.45 23.95
CA ALA A 423 -2.10 26.72 23.24
C ALA A 423 -0.66 27.26 23.37
N ASP A 424 0.11 26.76 24.34
CA ASP A 424 1.45 27.21 24.73
C ASP A 424 2.57 26.26 24.28
N THR A 425 2.29 25.37 23.32
CA THR A 425 3.22 24.37 22.79
C THR A 425 3.73 24.73 21.40
N HIS A 426 4.88 24.17 21.04
CA HIS A 426 5.44 24.22 19.69
C HIS A 426 5.35 22.85 19.02
N PHE A 427 5.45 22.86 17.70
CA PHE A 427 5.41 21.67 16.86
C PHE A 427 6.71 21.53 16.10
N ARG A 428 7.31 20.33 16.20
CA ARG A 428 8.43 19.91 15.36
C ARG A 428 7.96 18.85 14.39
N VAL A 429 7.99 19.18 13.11
CA VAL A 429 7.61 18.28 12.03
C VAL A 429 8.87 17.73 11.37
N LYS A 430 8.99 16.41 11.33
CA LYS A 430 10.13 15.69 10.75
C LYS A 430 9.65 14.78 9.63
N ILE A 431 10.47 14.64 8.60
CA ILE A 431 10.26 13.66 7.52
C ILE A 431 11.47 12.75 7.40
N HIS A 432 11.23 11.46 7.13
CA HIS A 432 12.28 10.48 6.88
C HIS A 432 11.77 9.25 6.14
N ASN A 433 12.69 8.54 5.52
CA ASN A 433 12.54 7.25 4.88
C ASN A 433 13.87 6.47 4.90
N PRO A 434 14.08 5.57 5.88
CA PRO A 434 15.33 4.81 5.98
C PRO A 434 15.54 3.86 4.80
N GLU A 435 14.48 3.44 4.09
CA GLU A 435 14.58 2.51 2.96
C GLU A 435 15.16 3.17 1.70
N MET A 436 15.13 4.51 1.60
CA MET A 436 15.70 5.25 0.47
C MET A 436 17.23 5.37 0.52
N GLY A 437 17.84 5.10 1.67
CA GLY A 437 19.28 5.22 1.86
C GLY A 437 19.77 6.65 1.66
N GLN A 438 20.74 6.85 0.75
CA GLN A 438 21.39 8.14 0.49
C GLN A 438 20.61 9.04 -0.49
N ARG A 439 19.49 8.55 -1.06
CA ARG A 439 18.70 9.32 -2.02
C ARG A 439 17.95 10.44 -1.28
N PRO A 440 17.86 11.66 -1.85
CA PRO A 440 17.20 12.77 -1.18
C PRO A 440 15.67 12.70 -1.29
N LEU A 441 15.00 13.42 -0.38
CA LEU A 441 13.61 13.85 -0.52
C LEU A 441 13.56 15.30 -0.98
N PHE A 442 12.67 15.60 -1.92
CA PHE A 442 12.42 16.96 -2.39
C PHE A 442 11.06 17.44 -1.92
N LEU A 443 11.04 18.54 -1.18
CA LEU A 443 9.82 19.15 -0.66
C LEU A 443 9.80 20.64 -1.00
N ASP A 444 8.60 21.19 -1.17
CA ASP A 444 8.41 22.57 -1.53
C ASP A 444 7.09 23.15 -0.99
N GLU A 445 6.96 24.48 -0.99
CA GLU A 445 5.70 25.19 -0.80
C GLU A 445 4.98 24.80 0.51
N LEU A 446 5.62 25.02 1.65
CA LEU A 446 5.10 24.65 2.96
C LEU A 446 4.01 25.64 3.42
N LEU A 447 2.82 25.14 3.72
CA LEU A 447 1.68 25.91 4.24
C LEU A 447 1.08 25.24 5.47
N ILE A 448 0.96 25.99 6.56
CA ILE A 448 0.20 25.62 7.76
C ILE A 448 -0.93 26.63 7.93
N ARG A 449 -2.17 26.17 8.07
CA ARG A 449 -3.34 27.04 8.27
C ARG A 449 -4.35 26.39 9.20
N GLN A 450 -5.25 27.17 9.78
CA GLN A 450 -6.45 26.59 10.39
C GLN A 450 -7.36 26.01 9.31
N GLU A 451 -8.02 24.88 9.60
CA GLU A 451 -8.86 24.18 8.62
C GLU A 451 -10.07 25.03 8.17
N VAL A 452 -10.59 25.86 9.09
CA VAL A 452 -11.69 26.81 8.84
C VAL A 452 -11.31 28.00 7.98
N SER A 453 -10.00 28.25 7.80
CA SER A 453 -9.51 29.38 7.02
C SER A 453 -9.01 28.93 5.66
N ASP A 454 -9.59 29.52 4.62
CA ASP A 454 -9.09 29.39 3.26
C ASP A 454 -8.11 30.54 2.97
N VAL A 455 -6.98 30.19 2.39
CA VAL A 455 -5.96 31.14 1.93
C VAL A 455 -5.97 31.16 0.41
N TYR A 456 -6.01 32.36 -0.14
CA TYR A 456 -6.09 32.62 -1.57
C TYR A 456 -4.90 33.45 -2.05
N ARG A 457 -4.49 33.23 -3.29
CA ARG A 457 -3.54 34.09 -4.01
C ARG A 457 -3.91 34.08 -5.50
N GLN A 458 -3.64 35.18 -6.18
CA GLN A 458 -3.87 35.32 -7.60
C GLN A 458 -2.63 35.96 -8.23
N GLY A 459 -2.23 35.47 -9.40
CA GLY A 459 -1.18 36.09 -10.19
C GLY A 459 -1.47 35.95 -11.68
N ASP A 460 -0.50 36.33 -12.50
CA ASP A 460 -0.65 36.32 -13.96
C ASP A 460 -0.81 34.89 -14.46
N GLY A 461 -2.02 34.55 -14.92
CA GLY A 461 -2.33 33.23 -15.49
C GLY A 461 -2.56 32.10 -14.48
N TYR A 462 -2.72 32.40 -13.19
CA TYR A 462 -3.05 31.36 -12.19
C TYR A 462 -3.94 31.87 -11.05
N VAL A 463 -4.69 30.94 -10.47
CA VAL A 463 -5.32 31.11 -9.15
C VAL A 463 -4.78 30.06 -8.19
N TRP A 464 -4.65 30.47 -6.94
CA TRP A 464 -4.11 29.64 -5.88
C TRP A 464 -5.09 29.61 -4.71
N LYS A 465 -5.36 28.39 -4.20
CA LYS A 465 -6.17 28.19 -3.00
C LYS A 465 -5.56 27.06 -2.18
N ASN A 466 -5.26 27.31 -0.91
CA ASN A 466 -4.80 26.30 0.05
C ASN A 466 -3.72 25.39 -0.54
N ASN A 467 -2.65 25.99 -1.05
CA ASN A 467 -1.51 25.31 -1.67
C ASN A 467 -1.76 24.60 -3.02
N ARG A 468 -2.95 24.74 -3.60
CA ARG A 468 -3.26 24.22 -4.94
C ARG A 468 -3.09 25.33 -5.98
N TRP A 469 -2.23 25.08 -6.96
CA TRP A 469 -1.93 26.01 -8.06
C TRP A 469 -2.74 25.66 -9.31
N TYR A 470 -3.74 26.45 -9.66
CA TYR A 470 -4.53 26.21 -10.87
C TYR A 470 -4.13 27.17 -11.99
N PRO A 471 -3.63 26.68 -13.14
CA PRO A 471 -3.42 27.52 -14.30
C PRO A 471 -4.78 27.99 -14.81
N VAL A 472 -4.92 29.30 -15.04
CA VAL A 472 -6.08 29.89 -15.70
C VAL A 472 -5.83 29.81 -17.20
N LEU A 473 -6.58 28.92 -17.86
CA LEU A 473 -6.53 28.70 -19.31
C LEU A 473 -7.02 29.91 -20.11
#